data_AF-A0AAE0P319-F1
#
_entry.id   AF-A0AAE0P319-F1
#
_cell.length_a   1.000
_cell.length_b   1.000
_cell.length_c   1.000
_cell.angle_alpha   90.00
_cell.angle_beta   90.00
_cell.angle_gamma   90.00
#
_symmetry.space_group_name_H-M   'P 1'
#
loop_
_entity.id
_entity.type
_entity.pdbx_description
1 polymer ?
#
loop_
_entity_poly.entity_id
_entity_poly.type
_entity_poly.pdbx_seq_one_letter_code
_entity_poly.pdbx_strand_id
1 'polypeptide(L)'
;MAARPGGDLFHIGAEAYAIAPSSSRFLSTSIFDRLPKTHPRHGLATVFVVPASVNDACVAVDLPWIQKAVKHYETVDDVFHEAFLTTVIFNGEAKQKPRVTPEAKYYLEQLGTQDIVLCSDTADIPPGPYYMAGHELRNVWKLEDDTYGTCMVTVVPKSNPSSLSAGSIDDSSHQFPSFAMPSRIITGSGHSSSSRPLAGWRILVKDNIHLHGTKTSQGSRAFYDTYEACTANAPCMQKLIDKGAIILGKTKMNSFANWEEPMEYVDYQAPWNPRGDQYQSTGGSSSGSAAAVAAYDWLDIAIGTDTWASVTRPALWCGCFGLRPTMGAVSGEGIEPFCKEFDTAGFLGRDLQLCIEFGRQWLDMETMELNPKPFTSIIWPTDFWSIIDLRQVDTARKFGRERENLNALQTILRAL
;
A
#
# COMPACT_ATOMS: atom_id res chain seq x y z
N MET A 1 23.46 8.56 -10.45
CA MET A 1 22.71 9.80 -10.11
C MET A 1 21.40 9.78 -10.89
N ALA A 2 20.33 9.24 -10.31
CA ALA A 2 19.02 9.27 -10.93
C ALA A 2 18.45 10.70 -10.85
N ALA A 3 17.79 11.16 -11.91
CA ALA A 3 17.18 12.48 -11.99
C ALA A 3 16.13 12.65 -10.89
N ARG A 4 16.25 13.73 -10.11
CA ARG A 4 15.32 14.10 -9.03
C ARG A 4 13.94 14.40 -9.61
N PRO A 5 12.87 13.66 -9.27
CA PRO A 5 11.52 14.06 -9.62
C PRO A 5 11.15 15.28 -8.77
N GLY A 6 11.26 16.48 -9.35
CA GLY A 6 10.97 17.75 -8.68
C GLY A 6 9.49 17.91 -8.35
N GLY A 7 9.08 17.48 -7.17
CA GLY A 7 7.87 17.93 -6.50
C GLY A 7 8.22 19.06 -5.52
N ASP A 8 7.40 20.10 -5.48
CA ASP A 8 7.48 21.10 -4.41
C ASP A 8 7.09 20.44 -3.09
N LEU A 9 7.94 20.56 -2.07
CA LEU A 9 7.75 19.97 -0.74
C LEU A 9 7.06 20.96 0.20
N PHE A 10 6.22 20.44 1.09
CA PHE A 10 5.64 21.22 2.19
C PHE A 10 5.41 20.34 3.42
N HIS A 11 5.21 20.97 4.58
CA HIS A 11 4.98 20.28 5.84
C HIS A 11 3.64 20.67 6.45
N ILE A 12 2.97 19.71 7.08
CA ILE A 12 1.85 19.95 7.99
C ILE A 12 2.27 19.42 9.36
N GLY A 13 2.61 20.34 10.27
CA GLY A 13 3.21 19.96 11.54
C GLY A 13 4.57 19.26 11.34
N ALA A 14 4.68 18.01 11.82
CA ALA A 14 5.87 17.18 11.66
C ALA A 14 5.84 16.31 10.39
N GLU A 15 4.71 16.24 9.68
CA GLU A 15 4.53 15.38 8.52
C GLU A 15 4.98 16.09 7.25
N ALA A 16 5.70 15.38 6.39
CA ALA A 16 6.19 15.86 5.11
C ALA A 16 5.27 15.42 3.96
N TYR A 17 5.09 16.31 2.98
CA TYR A 17 4.25 16.08 1.82
C TYR A 17 4.95 16.55 0.55
N ALA A 18 4.68 15.85 -0.55
CA ALA A 18 5.12 16.21 -1.89
C ALA A 18 3.92 16.50 -2.79
N ILE A 19 4.06 17.54 -3.61
CA ILE A 19 3.07 17.89 -4.62
C ILE A 19 3.35 17.07 -5.88
N ALA A 20 2.40 16.22 -6.29
CA ALA A 20 2.55 15.36 -7.46
C ALA A 20 2.83 16.19 -8.73
N PRO A 21 3.73 15.77 -9.64
CA PRO A 21 4.05 16.49 -10.87
C PRO A 21 2.82 16.83 -11.72
N SER A 22 2.93 17.87 -12.56
CA SER A 22 1.83 18.44 -13.36
C SER A 22 1.12 17.47 -14.32
N SER A 23 1.62 16.23 -14.48
CA SER A 23 0.98 15.14 -15.21
C SER A 23 -0.27 14.57 -14.52
N SER A 24 -0.52 14.91 -13.25
CA SER A 24 -1.65 14.44 -12.44
C SER A 24 -2.47 15.63 -11.90
N ARG A 25 -2.95 16.49 -12.81
CA ARG A 25 -3.69 17.71 -12.48
C ARG A 25 -5.15 17.63 -12.89
N PHE A 26 -6.01 18.25 -12.09
CA PHE A 26 -7.38 18.56 -12.46
C PHE A 26 -7.47 20.05 -12.79
N LEU A 27 -7.77 20.34 -14.06
CA LEU A 27 -8.01 21.69 -14.55
C LEU A 27 -9.51 21.92 -14.51
N SER A 28 -9.97 22.77 -13.60
CA SER A 28 -11.36 23.20 -13.59
C SER A 28 -11.45 24.70 -13.35
N THR A 29 -11.46 25.46 -14.43
CA THR A 29 -11.66 26.92 -14.40
C THR A 29 -12.90 27.33 -13.61
N SER A 30 -13.96 26.51 -13.66
CA SER A 30 -15.20 26.75 -12.91
C SER A 30 -15.04 26.78 -11.39
N ILE A 31 -14.05 26.08 -10.82
CA ILE A 31 -13.73 26.13 -9.39
C ILE A 31 -13.08 27.47 -9.06
N PHE A 32 -12.06 27.84 -9.84
CA PHE A 32 -11.25 29.04 -9.58
C PHE A 32 -12.01 30.34 -9.81
N ASP A 33 -12.95 30.38 -10.77
CA ASP A 33 -13.81 31.54 -11.00
C ASP A 33 -14.78 31.81 -9.83
N ARG A 34 -15.05 30.79 -9.00
CA ARG A 34 -15.94 30.88 -7.84
C ARG A 34 -15.21 31.24 -6.54
N LEU A 35 -13.87 31.18 -6.53
CA LEU A 35 -13.07 31.60 -5.38
C LEU A 35 -12.99 33.14 -5.30
N PRO A 36 -12.91 33.72 -4.09
CA PRO A 36 -12.68 35.15 -3.93
C PRO A 36 -11.40 35.60 -4.67
N LYS A 37 -11.40 36.81 -5.25
CA LYS A 37 -10.19 37.36 -5.90
C LYS A 37 -9.00 37.52 -4.95
N THR A 38 -9.26 37.55 -3.64
CA THR A 38 -8.26 37.61 -2.56
C THR A 38 -7.72 36.24 -2.17
N HIS A 39 -8.27 35.14 -2.70
CA HIS A 39 -7.83 33.79 -2.38
C HIS A 39 -6.34 33.62 -2.74
N PRO A 40 -5.52 33.03 -1.86
CA PRO A 40 -4.13 32.78 -2.16
C PRO A 40 -3.98 31.88 -3.40
N ARG A 41 -2.96 32.14 -4.22
CA ARG A 41 -2.68 31.31 -5.41
C ARG A 41 -2.23 29.89 -5.06
N HIS A 42 -1.86 29.65 -3.80
CA HIS A 42 -1.39 28.37 -3.31
C HIS A 42 -2.10 28.05 -2.01
N GLY A 43 -2.56 26.82 -1.83
CA GLY A 43 -3.28 26.42 -0.61
C GLY A 43 -3.64 24.94 -0.59
N LEU A 44 -4.08 24.47 0.56
CA LEU A 44 -4.58 23.11 0.71
C LEU A 44 -6.09 23.09 0.48
N ALA A 45 -6.57 22.05 -0.20
CA ALA A 45 -7.97 21.91 -0.51
C ALA A 45 -8.46 20.48 -0.30
N THR A 46 -9.76 20.33 -0.02
CA THR A 46 -10.43 19.04 0.05
C THR A 46 -11.63 19.03 -0.88
N VAL A 47 -11.75 17.99 -1.68
CA VAL A 47 -12.93 17.75 -2.53
C VAL A 47 -13.81 16.71 -1.86
N PHE A 48 -15.07 17.06 -1.61
CA PHE A 48 -16.12 16.14 -1.24
C PHE A 48 -17.09 15.94 -2.40
N VAL A 49 -17.36 14.68 -2.74
CA VAL A 49 -18.44 14.35 -3.69
C VAL A 49 -19.75 14.20 -2.93
N VAL A 50 -20.76 14.96 -3.33
CA VAL A 50 -22.09 14.98 -2.71
C VAL A 50 -23.03 14.10 -3.56
N PRO A 51 -23.50 12.95 -3.03
CA PRO A 51 -24.33 12.02 -3.78
C PRO A 51 -25.65 12.66 -4.25
N ALA A 52 -26.13 12.30 -5.44
CA ALA A 52 -27.37 12.83 -5.97
C ALA A 52 -28.60 12.40 -5.14
N SER A 53 -29.55 13.30 -4.92
CA SER A 53 -30.87 12.98 -4.36
C SER A 53 -31.84 12.65 -5.51
N VAL A 54 -32.58 11.55 -5.37
CA VAL A 54 -33.60 11.13 -6.37
C VAL A 54 -34.79 12.09 -6.40
N ASN A 55 -35.09 12.76 -5.27
CA ASN A 55 -36.31 13.54 -5.09
C ASN A 55 -36.07 15.06 -5.06
N ASP A 56 -34.82 15.51 -4.93
CA ASP A 56 -34.50 16.93 -4.75
C ASP A 56 -33.62 17.46 -5.89
N ALA A 57 -33.93 18.67 -6.35
CA ALA A 57 -33.09 19.40 -7.30
C ALA A 57 -31.77 19.91 -6.68
N CYS A 58 -31.62 19.82 -5.36
CA CYS A 58 -30.50 20.32 -4.58
C CYS A 58 -30.24 19.36 -3.40
N VAL A 59 -28.98 18.96 -3.19
CA VAL A 59 -28.59 18.10 -2.07
C VAL A 59 -28.06 18.97 -0.94
N ALA A 60 -28.68 18.85 0.24
CA ALA A 60 -28.27 19.59 1.42
C ALA A 60 -27.07 18.89 2.09
N VAL A 61 -25.99 19.64 2.28
CA VAL A 61 -24.86 19.30 3.15
C VAL A 61 -25.17 19.89 4.52
N ASP A 62 -25.75 19.07 5.39
CA ASP A 62 -26.07 19.40 6.77
C ASP A 62 -24.94 19.01 7.74
N LEU A 63 -25.08 19.42 9.00
CA LEU A 63 -24.06 19.19 10.02
C LEU A 63 -23.75 17.69 10.23
N PRO A 64 -24.75 16.79 10.38
CA PRO A 64 -24.47 15.35 10.47
C PRO A 64 -23.74 14.78 9.26
N TRP A 65 -24.09 15.22 8.05
CA TRP A 65 -23.45 14.75 6.82
C TRP A 65 -21.97 15.13 6.79
N ILE A 66 -21.63 16.41 7.04
CA ILE A 66 -20.24 16.87 6.94
C ILE A 66 -19.36 16.28 8.04
N GLN A 67 -19.88 16.13 9.26
CA GLN A 67 -19.18 15.46 10.36
C GLN A 67 -18.86 14.01 10.01
N LYS A 68 -19.82 13.31 9.40
CA LYS A 68 -19.61 11.93 8.93
C LYS A 68 -18.59 11.88 7.79
N ALA A 69 -18.63 12.82 6.84
CA ALA A 69 -17.73 12.85 5.70
C ALA A 69 -16.27 13.12 6.12
N VAL A 70 -16.04 14.14 6.96
CA VAL A 70 -14.70 14.44 7.51
C VAL A 70 -14.15 13.26 8.30
N LYS A 71 -14.93 12.73 9.26
CA LYS A 71 -14.54 11.57 10.06
C LYS A 71 -14.24 10.34 9.19
N HIS A 72 -15.00 10.15 8.12
CA HIS A 72 -14.72 9.06 7.18
C HIS A 72 -13.36 9.24 6.52
N TYR A 73 -13.04 10.44 6.02
CA TYR A 73 -11.74 10.71 5.38
C TYR A 73 -10.57 10.50 6.35
N GLU A 74 -10.68 10.97 7.59
CA GLU A 74 -9.69 10.73 8.66
C GLU A 74 -9.50 9.24 8.98
N THR A 75 -10.55 8.44 8.84
CA THR A 75 -10.51 7.01 9.18
C THR A 75 -9.89 6.17 8.05
N VAL A 76 -10.11 6.56 6.79
CA VAL A 76 -9.75 5.72 5.63
C VAL A 76 -8.51 6.18 4.89
N ASP A 77 -7.99 7.38 5.18
CA ASP A 77 -6.85 7.96 4.47
C ASP A 77 -5.84 8.57 5.42
N ASP A 78 -4.66 7.95 5.45
CA ASP A 78 -3.51 8.39 6.24
C ASP A 78 -2.72 9.55 5.59
N VAL A 79 -3.17 10.02 4.43
CA VAL A 79 -2.70 11.26 3.76
C VAL A 79 -3.59 12.46 4.11
N PHE A 80 -4.85 12.23 4.47
CA PHE A 80 -5.77 13.31 4.82
C PHE A 80 -5.45 13.85 6.22
N HIS A 81 -5.41 15.18 6.34
CA HIS A 81 -5.26 15.91 7.59
C HIS A 81 -6.24 17.08 7.58
N GLU A 82 -6.80 17.46 8.74
CA GLU A 82 -7.72 18.61 8.86
C GLU A 82 -7.20 19.91 8.21
N ALA A 83 -5.88 20.12 8.10
CA ALA A 83 -5.31 21.29 7.42
C ALA A 83 -5.71 21.39 5.93
N PHE A 84 -6.04 20.26 5.29
CA PHE A 84 -6.59 20.23 3.94
C PHE A 84 -8.00 20.83 3.83
N LEU A 85 -8.69 21.07 4.95
CA LEU A 85 -10.00 21.72 4.98
C LEU A 85 -9.90 23.25 4.83
N THR A 86 -8.71 23.83 4.62
CA THR A 86 -8.57 25.29 4.39
C THR A 86 -9.49 25.78 3.25
N THR A 87 -9.53 25.05 2.13
CA THR A 87 -10.48 25.28 1.03
C THR A 87 -11.32 24.02 0.82
N VAL A 88 -12.64 24.11 0.97
CA VAL A 88 -13.56 22.97 0.80
C VAL A 88 -14.34 23.10 -0.49
N ILE A 89 -14.28 22.06 -1.33
CA ILE A 89 -14.97 21.99 -2.61
C ILE A 89 -16.03 20.89 -2.53
N PHE A 90 -17.30 21.27 -2.60
CA PHE A 90 -18.41 20.32 -2.73
C PHE A 90 -18.74 20.15 -4.21
N ASN A 91 -18.51 18.95 -4.74
CA ASN A 91 -18.87 18.57 -6.10
C ASN A 91 -20.14 17.69 -6.06
N GLY A 92 -21.26 18.21 -6.56
CA GLY A 92 -22.51 17.45 -6.59
C GLY A 92 -22.60 16.52 -7.79
N GLU A 93 -22.99 15.26 -7.54
CA GLU A 93 -23.24 14.28 -8.59
C GLU A 93 -24.47 14.65 -9.44
N ALA A 94 -24.56 14.04 -10.64
CA ALA A 94 -25.67 14.23 -11.57
C ALA A 94 -25.99 15.70 -11.90
N LYS A 95 -24.98 16.58 -11.79
CA LYS A 95 -25.10 18.03 -11.96
C LYS A 95 -26.05 18.72 -10.98
N GLN A 96 -26.36 18.08 -9.85
CA GLN A 96 -27.13 18.71 -8.79
C GLN A 96 -26.22 19.66 -8.00
N LYS A 97 -26.65 20.90 -7.80
CA LYS A 97 -25.85 21.87 -7.04
C LYS A 97 -25.99 21.60 -5.54
N PRO A 98 -24.89 21.39 -4.80
CA PRO A 98 -24.96 21.25 -3.34
C PRO A 98 -25.36 22.56 -2.67
N ARG A 99 -26.00 22.47 -1.49
CA ARG A 99 -26.24 23.60 -0.59
C ARG A 99 -25.75 23.26 0.80
N VAL A 100 -24.92 24.11 1.38
CA VAL A 100 -24.40 23.94 2.75
C VAL A 100 -25.29 24.70 3.73
N THR A 101 -25.69 24.06 4.84
CA THR A 101 -26.48 24.73 5.90
C THR A 101 -25.59 25.66 6.74
N PRO A 102 -26.17 26.67 7.42
CA PRO A 102 -25.40 27.56 8.29
C PRO A 102 -24.61 26.81 9.39
N GLU A 103 -25.18 25.74 9.94
CA GLU A 103 -24.56 24.93 11.00
C GLU A 103 -23.38 24.13 10.46
N ALA A 104 -23.53 23.53 9.27
CA ALA A 104 -22.44 22.83 8.60
C ALA A 104 -21.30 23.79 8.23
N LYS A 105 -21.64 25.00 7.76
CA LYS A 105 -20.66 26.06 7.48
C LYS A 105 -19.91 26.48 8.74
N TYR A 106 -20.62 26.72 9.84
CA TYR A 106 -20.01 27.11 11.11
C TYR A 106 -19.04 26.03 11.63
N TYR A 107 -19.42 24.75 11.52
CA TYR A 107 -18.53 23.63 11.87
C TYR A 107 -17.24 23.63 11.04
N LEU A 108 -17.34 23.82 9.72
CA LEU A 108 -16.17 23.92 8.84
C LEU A 108 -15.26 25.12 9.19
N GLU A 109 -15.85 26.27 9.52
CA GLU A 109 -15.12 27.45 9.98
C GLU A 109 -14.36 27.16 11.29
N GLN A 110 -14.91 26.36 12.21
CA GLN A 110 -14.20 25.91 13.42
C GLN A 110 -13.01 24.99 13.13
N LEU A 111 -13.05 24.25 12.02
CA LEU A 111 -11.94 23.44 11.52
C LEU A 111 -10.91 24.23 10.69
N GLY A 112 -11.07 25.56 10.58
CA GLY A 112 -10.15 26.43 9.85
C GLY A 112 -10.47 26.59 8.36
N THR A 113 -11.66 26.19 7.91
CA THR A 113 -12.10 26.43 6.53
C THR A 113 -12.26 27.92 6.28
N GLN A 114 -11.57 28.43 5.26
CA GLN A 114 -11.61 29.83 4.83
C GLN A 114 -12.57 30.01 3.65
N ASP A 115 -12.60 29.04 2.74
CA ASP A 115 -13.31 29.12 1.48
C ASP A 115 -14.13 27.86 1.21
N ILE A 116 -15.37 28.05 0.76
CA ILE A 116 -16.27 26.97 0.36
C ILE A 116 -16.70 27.18 -1.09
N VAL A 117 -16.41 26.21 -1.95
CA VAL A 117 -16.79 26.21 -3.36
C VAL A 117 -17.86 25.16 -3.62
N LEU A 118 -18.97 25.57 -4.22
CA LEU A 118 -20.07 24.66 -4.58
C LEU A 118 -20.07 24.46 -6.09
N CYS A 119 -19.95 23.22 -6.54
CA CYS A 119 -19.81 22.82 -7.93
C CYS A 119 -20.83 21.76 -8.33
N SER A 120 -21.23 21.80 -9.60
CA SER A 120 -22.12 20.84 -10.26
C SER A 120 -21.64 20.44 -11.65
N ASP A 121 -20.65 21.15 -12.19
CA ASP A 121 -20.21 21.03 -13.59
C ASP A 121 -18.70 20.74 -13.70
N THR A 122 -18.08 20.35 -12.59
CA THR A 122 -16.65 20.02 -12.61
C THR A 122 -16.47 18.65 -13.25
N ALA A 123 -15.64 18.57 -14.28
CA ALA A 123 -15.11 17.30 -14.81
C ALA A 123 -14.75 16.39 -13.64
N ASP A 124 -15.08 15.09 -13.68
CA ASP A 124 -15.04 14.14 -12.55
C ASP A 124 -13.75 14.22 -11.70
N ILE A 125 -13.67 15.19 -10.78
CA ILE A 125 -12.56 15.34 -9.85
C ILE A 125 -12.81 14.33 -8.73
N PRO A 126 -11.89 13.38 -8.50
CA PRO A 126 -12.04 12.43 -7.42
C PRO A 126 -12.16 13.12 -6.06
N PRO A 127 -12.93 12.57 -5.11
CA PRO A 127 -12.88 13.01 -3.73
C PRO A 127 -11.46 12.89 -3.14
N GLY A 128 -11.14 13.72 -2.15
CA GLY A 128 -9.91 13.61 -1.36
C GLY A 128 -9.12 14.91 -1.17
N PRO A 129 -7.91 14.82 -0.59
CA PRO A 129 -7.03 15.96 -0.33
C PRO A 129 -6.23 16.39 -1.57
N TYR A 130 -6.11 17.69 -1.78
CA TYR A 130 -5.39 18.29 -2.91
C TYR A 130 -4.52 19.45 -2.48
N TYR A 131 -3.48 19.69 -3.26
CA TYR A 131 -2.76 20.96 -3.25
C TYR A 131 -3.25 21.82 -4.40
N MET A 132 -3.69 23.02 -4.09
CA MET A 132 -4.12 24.01 -5.07
C MET A 132 -2.93 24.88 -5.48
N ALA A 133 -2.61 24.89 -6.78
CA ALA A 133 -1.51 25.67 -7.35
C ALA A 133 -2.01 26.48 -8.56
N GLY A 134 -2.21 27.79 -8.37
CA GLY A 134 -2.78 28.69 -9.37
C GLY A 134 -4.21 28.28 -9.73
N HIS A 135 -4.37 27.72 -10.93
CA HIS A 135 -5.65 27.24 -11.47
C HIS A 135 -5.65 25.70 -11.63
N GLU A 136 -4.88 24.99 -10.82
CA GLU A 136 -4.78 23.53 -10.84
C GLU A 136 -5.02 22.95 -9.43
N LEU A 137 -5.77 21.84 -9.37
CA LEU A 137 -5.72 20.93 -8.23
C LEU A 137 -4.74 19.80 -8.55
N ARG A 138 -3.75 19.60 -7.68
CA ARG A 138 -2.70 18.60 -7.80
C ARG A 138 -2.81 17.59 -6.67
N ASN A 139 -2.60 16.32 -7.00
CA ASN A 139 -2.54 15.28 -5.98
C ASN A 139 -1.40 15.56 -5.00
N VAL A 140 -1.60 15.14 -3.76
CA VAL A 140 -0.58 15.18 -2.72
C VAL A 140 -0.16 13.77 -2.36
N TRP A 141 1.11 13.63 -2.03
CA TRP A 141 1.69 12.40 -1.51
C TRP A 141 2.24 12.69 -0.12
N LYS A 142 1.82 11.91 0.87
CA LYS A 142 2.49 11.91 2.16
C LYS A 142 3.83 11.20 2.01
N LEU A 143 4.89 11.78 2.57
CA LEU A 143 6.22 11.19 2.55
C LEU A 143 6.45 10.43 3.86
N GLU A 144 6.84 9.17 3.75
CA GLU A 144 7.23 8.33 4.89
C GLU A 144 8.63 7.77 4.65
N ASP A 145 9.54 7.97 5.59
CA ASP A 145 10.93 7.53 5.47
C ASP A 145 11.08 6.02 5.69
N ASP A 146 11.90 5.36 4.85
CA ASP A 146 12.29 3.96 5.00
C ASP A 146 13.34 3.78 6.12
N THR A 147 12.99 4.17 7.33
CA THR A 147 13.86 4.14 8.53
C THR A 147 14.40 2.75 8.88
N TYR A 148 13.73 1.68 8.43
CA TYR A 148 14.17 0.29 8.62
C TYR A 148 15.03 -0.23 7.46
N GLY A 149 15.29 0.61 6.44
CA GLY A 149 16.12 0.27 5.29
C GLY A 149 15.59 -0.95 4.53
N THR A 150 14.29 -1.04 4.35
CA THR A 150 13.58 -2.19 3.79
C THR A 150 13.62 -2.27 2.27
N CYS A 151 13.92 -1.16 1.57
CA CYS A 151 13.88 -1.08 0.12
C CYS A 151 15.26 -0.93 -0.54
N MET A 152 15.40 -1.54 -1.72
CA MET A 152 16.47 -1.25 -2.67
C MET A 152 16.22 0.10 -3.34
N VAL A 153 14.96 0.36 -3.67
CA VAL A 153 14.52 1.60 -4.32
C VAL A 153 13.04 1.85 -4.03
N THR A 154 12.70 3.09 -3.73
CA THR A 154 11.30 3.56 -3.71
C THR A 154 10.91 4.03 -5.11
N VAL A 155 9.63 3.88 -5.46
CA VAL A 155 9.11 4.33 -6.76
C VAL A 155 8.11 5.45 -6.55
N VAL A 156 8.13 6.40 -7.47
CA VAL A 156 7.13 7.47 -7.51
C VAL A 156 5.97 7.03 -8.39
N PRO A 157 4.72 7.06 -7.89
CA PRO A 157 3.54 6.79 -8.71
C PRO A 157 3.48 7.74 -9.91
N LYS A 158 3.37 7.21 -11.13
CA LYS A 158 3.14 7.99 -12.35
C LYS A 158 1.66 7.99 -12.74
N SER A 159 1.29 8.90 -13.64
CA SER A 159 -0.05 8.92 -14.25
C SER A 159 -0.40 7.63 -15.01
N ASN A 160 0.59 6.94 -15.58
CA ASN A 160 0.45 5.57 -16.07
C ASN A 160 0.91 4.59 -14.98
N PRO A 161 0.00 3.84 -14.32
CA PRO A 161 0.35 2.92 -13.25
C PRO A 161 1.16 1.71 -13.72
N SER A 162 1.18 1.41 -15.03
CA SER A 162 1.98 0.33 -15.62
C SER A 162 3.43 0.71 -15.90
N SER A 163 3.82 1.98 -15.72
CA SER A 163 5.21 2.44 -15.87
C SER A 163 5.64 3.19 -14.61
N LEU A 164 6.65 2.68 -13.94
CA LEU A 164 7.19 3.29 -12.73
C LEU A 164 8.47 4.06 -13.07
N SER A 165 8.80 5.07 -12.26
CA SER A 165 10.17 5.60 -12.23
C SER A 165 10.76 5.30 -10.87
N ALA A 166 11.92 4.65 -10.89
CA ALA A 166 12.81 4.63 -9.74
C ALA A 166 13.16 6.06 -9.35
N GLY A 167 13.01 6.39 -8.07
CA GLY A 167 13.39 7.69 -7.52
C GLY A 167 12.84 7.86 -6.11
N SER A 168 13.68 8.29 -5.19
CA SER A 168 13.21 8.86 -3.92
C SER A 168 12.75 10.29 -4.16
N ILE A 169 11.67 10.66 -3.48
CA ILE A 169 11.45 12.07 -3.15
C ILE A 169 12.14 12.23 -1.80
N ASP A 170 13.29 12.90 -1.78
CA ASP A 170 14.03 13.10 -0.53
C ASP A 170 13.21 14.05 0.37
N ASP A 171 12.85 13.61 1.57
CA ASP A 171 12.49 14.52 2.65
C ASP A 171 13.73 15.33 3.10
N SER A 172 13.46 16.43 3.79
CA SER A 172 14.40 17.32 4.47
C SER A 172 15.44 16.62 5.36
N SER A 173 15.20 15.38 5.81
CA SER A 173 16.09 14.62 6.68
C SER A 173 17.33 14.05 5.96
N HIS A 174 17.24 13.80 4.64
CA HIS A 174 18.29 13.21 3.78
C HIS A 174 18.93 11.89 4.26
N GLN A 175 18.38 11.22 5.27
CA GLN A 175 18.98 10.01 5.84
C GLN A 175 18.49 8.71 5.20
N PHE A 176 17.23 8.69 4.77
CA PHE A 176 16.57 7.50 4.22
C PHE A 176 15.82 7.86 2.93
N PRO A 177 15.63 6.92 2.00
CA PRO A 177 14.70 7.12 0.92
C PRO A 177 13.26 7.17 1.47
N SER A 178 12.43 8.06 0.93
CA SER A 178 11.03 8.17 1.36
C SER A 178 10.07 7.52 0.36
N PHE A 179 8.99 6.96 0.87
CA PHE A 179 7.84 6.49 0.11
C PHE A 179 6.90 7.64 -0.18
N ALA A 180 6.52 7.81 -1.46
CA ALA A 180 5.50 8.79 -1.86
C ALA A 180 4.11 8.14 -1.80
N MET A 181 3.42 8.25 -0.67
CA MET A 181 2.14 7.60 -0.42
C MET A 181 0.97 8.42 -0.97
N PRO A 182 0.23 7.91 -1.98
CA PRO A 182 -0.96 8.59 -2.47
C PRO A 182 -2.18 8.35 -1.59
N SER A 183 -3.07 9.34 -1.56
CA SER A 183 -4.35 9.29 -0.86
C SER A 183 -5.15 8.04 -1.24
N ARG A 184 -5.63 7.30 -0.23
CA ARG A 184 -6.52 6.14 -0.40
C ARG A 184 -7.89 6.55 -0.93
N ILE A 185 -8.37 7.75 -0.59
CA ILE A 185 -9.65 8.27 -1.11
C ILE A 185 -9.53 8.54 -2.62
N ILE A 186 -8.50 9.27 -3.05
CA ILE A 186 -8.31 9.59 -4.48
C ILE A 186 -8.11 8.32 -5.29
N THR A 187 -7.27 7.41 -4.80
CA THR A 187 -6.94 6.18 -5.53
C THR A 187 -8.05 5.14 -5.49
N GLY A 188 -8.90 5.16 -4.46
CA GLY A 188 -10.08 4.31 -4.30
C GLY A 188 -11.34 4.78 -5.04
N SER A 189 -11.41 6.04 -5.47
CA SER A 189 -12.64 6.64 -6.01
C SER A 189 -12.77 6.62 -7.53
N GLY A 190 -11.82 6.01 -8.25
CA GLY A 190 -11.84 5.92 -9.71
C GLY A 190 -12.56 4.69 -10.26
N HIS A 191 -13.81 4.87 -10.71
CA HIS A 191 -14.63 3.93 -11.53
C HIS A 191 -15.10 2.65 -10.82
N SER A 192 -16.36 2.27 -11.09
CA SER A 192 -17.10 1.11 -10.53
C SER A 192 -16.24 0.10 -9.78
N SER A 193 -16.44 0.03 -8.46
CA SER A 193 -15.66 -0.76 -7.49
C SER A 193 -15.50 -2.24 -7.83
N SER A 194 -16.28 -2.77 -8.78
CA SER A 194 -16.16 -4.15 -9.26
C SER A 194 -14.91 -4.40 -10.12
N SER A 195 -14.38 -3.40 -10.82
CA SER A 195 -13.27 -3.58 -11.77
C SER A 195 -11.87 -3.41 -11.16
N ARG A 196 -11.76 -2.69 -10.03
CA ARG A 196 -10.48 -2.38 -9.38
C ARG A 196 -10.52 -2.71 -7.88
N PRO A 197 -10.58 -4.01 -7.52
CA PRO A 197 -10.77 -4.45 -6.14
C PRO A 197 -9.59 -4.16 -5.22
N LEU A 198 -8.43 -3.79 -5.76
CA LEU A 198 -7.23 -3.41 -5.01
C LEU A 198 -6.96 -1.89 -5.10
N ALA A 199 -7.95 -1.10 -5.50
CA ALA A 199 -7.81 0.36 -5.54
C ALA A 199 -7.46 0.91 -4.15
N GLY A 200 -6.40 1.72 -4.08
CA GLY A 200 -5.86 2.27 -2.83
C GLY A 200 -5.02 1.31 -2.00
N TRP A 201 -4.85 0.06 -2.44
CA TRP A 201 -3.90 -0.86 -1.79
C TRP A 201 -2.47 -0.46 -2.13
N ARG A 202 -1.61 -0.45 -1.13
CA ARG A 202 -0.18 -0.13 -1.22
C ARG A 202 0.61 -1.41 -1.06
N ILE A 203 1.49 -1.67 -2.02
CA ILE A 203 2.25 -2.91 -2.12
C ILE A 203 3.74 -2.62 -2.33
N LEU A 204 4.58 -3.37 -1.64
CA LEU A 204 6.00 -3.47 -1.95
C LEU A 204 6.31 -4.83 -2.58
N VAL A 205 7.34 -4.89 -3.41
CA VAL A 205 7.67 -6.12 -4.16
C VAL A 205 9.14 -6.47 -4.02
N LYS A 206 9.47 -7.75 -3.87
CA LYS A 206 10.86 -8.19 -3.80
C LYS A 206 11.67 -7.82 -5.04
N ASP A 207 12.92 -7.45 -4.83
CA ASP A 207 13.78 -6.92 -5.88
C ASP A 207 14.09 -7.91 -7.03
N ASN A 208 13.90 -9.21 -6.88
CA ASN A 208 14.04 -10.16 -7.99
C ASN A 208 12.83 -10.25 -8.92
N ILE A 209 11.77 -9.47 -8.69
CA ILE A 209 10.57 -9.46 -9.53
C ILE A 209 10.62 -8.21 -10.42
N HIS A 210 10.43 -8.41 -11.73
CA HIS A 210 10.50 -7.35 -12.74
C HIS A 210 9.33 -6.37 -12.61
N LEU A 211 9.68 -5.08 -12.65
CA LEU A 211 8.75 -3.97 -12.79
C LEU A 211 9.22 -3.03 -13.88
N HIS A 212 8.33 -2.70 -14.80
CA HIS A 212 8.58 -1.85 -15.94
C HIS A 212 9.09 -0.46 -15.51
N GLY A 213 10.24 -0.06 -16.09
CA GLY A 213 10.89 1.21 -15.79
C GLY A 213 11.79 1.19 -14.54
N THR A 214 11.98 0.03 -13.91
CA THR A 214 12.89 -0.15 -12.77
C THR A 214 13.94 -1.21 -13.08
N LYS A 215 15.11 -1.11 -12.44
CA LYS A 215 16.14 -2.15 -12.50
C LYS A 215 15.87 -3.23 -11.45
N THR A 216 16.34 -4.45 -11.74
CA THR A 216 16.41 -5.54 -10.78
C THR A 216 17.87 -5.75 -10.42
N SER A 217 18.19 -5.74 -9.13
CA SER A 217 19.57 -5.94 -8.64
C SER A 217 19.83 -7.37 -8.20
N GLN A 218 18.80 -8.17 -7.90
CA GLN A 218 18.97 -9.48 -7.26
C GLN A 218 19.78 -9.38 -5.95
N GLY A 219 19.74 -8.23 -5.26
CA GLY A 219 20.59 -7.97 -4.09
C GLY A 219 22.10 -7.93 -4.41
N SER A 220 22.48 -7.64 -5.65
CA SER A 220 23.87 -7.54 -6.11
C SER A 220 24.15 -6.26 -6.91
N ARG A 221 25.22 -5.54 -6.54
CA ARG A 221 25.65 -4.32 -7.24
C ARG A 221 26.12 -4.62 -8.66
N ALA A 222 26.88 -5.70 -8.84
CA ALA A 222 27.37 -6.10 -10.14
C ALA A 222 26.23 -6.45 -11.11
N PHE A 223 25.20 -7.16 -10.63
CA PHE A 223 24.01 -7.46 -11.42
C PHE A 223 23.26 -6.16 -11.75
N TYR A 224 23.06 -5.28 -10.77
CA TYR A 224 22.44 -3.97 -10.98
C TYR A 224 23.18 -3.16 -12.05
N ASP A 225 24.50 -3.10 -12.03
CA ASP A 225 25.29 -2.31 -12.99
C ASP A 225 25.32 -2.93 -14.39
N THR A 226 25.15 -4.25 -14.49
CA THR A 226 25.24 -5.00 -15.76
C THR A 226 23.97 -4.91 -16.59
N TYR A 227 22.79 -5.02 -15.97
CA TYR A 227 21.52 -5.13 -16.67
C TYR A 227 20.79 -3.79 -16.73
N GLU A 228 19.99 -3.55 -17.76
CA GLU A 228 19.19 -2.34 -17.90
C GLU A 228 17.86 -2.42 -17.14
N ALA A 229 17.11 -1.32 -17.13
CA ALA A 229 15.76 -1.32 -16.56
C ALA A 229 14.82 -2.29 -17.32
N CYS A 230 13.93 -2.96 -16.57
CA CYS A 230 12.99 -3.91 -17.14
C CYS A 230 12.01 -3.21 -18.09
N THR A 231 11.74 -3.85 -19.23
CA THR A 231 10.84 -3.34 -20.27
C THR A 231 9.38 -3.74 -20.06
N ALA A 232 9.09 -4.62 -19.11
CA ALA A 232 7.75 -5.09 -18.77
C ALA A 232 7.63 -5.40 -17.27
N ASN A 233 6.39 -5.40 -16.76
CA ASN A 233 6.08 -5.92 -15.44
C ASN A 233 5.99 -7.45 -15.51
N ALA A 234 6.38 -8.15 -14.44
CA ALA A 234 6.05 -9.55 -14.27
C ALA A 234 4.51 -9.74 -14.33
N PRO A 235 3.96 -10.78 -14.99
CA PRO A 235 2.51 -10.95 -15.11
C PRO A 235 1.78 -11.02 -13.76
N CYS A 236 2.42 -11.58 -12.74
CA CYS A 236 1.88 -11.61 -11.38
C CYS A 236 1.76 -10.21 -10.75
N MET A 237 2.60 -9.25 -11.16
CA MET A 237 2.52 -7.86 -10.74
C MET A 237 1.59 -7.04 -11.62
N GLN A 238 1.60 -7.25 -12.94
CA GLN A 238 0.70 -6.55 -13.86
C GLN A 238 -0.77 -6.74 -13.47
N LYS A 239 -1.16 -7.97 -13.08
CA LYS A 239 -2.50 -8.26 -12.56
C LYS A 239 -2.88 -7.37 -11.37
N LEU A 240 -1.96 -7.14 -10.43
CA LEU A 240 -2.21 -6.31 -9.25
C LEU A 240 -2.40 -4.85 -9.65
N ILE A 241 -1.55 -4.36 -10.57
CA ILE A 241 -1.61 -3.00 -11.12
C ILE A 241 -2.95 -2.80 -11.86
N ASP A 242 -3.38 -3.75 -12.68
CA ASP A 242 -4.65 -3.71 -13.42
C ASP A 242 -5.86 -3.67 -12.47
N LYS A 243 -5.78 -4.38 -11.33
CA LYS A 243 -6.78 -4.36 -10.25
C LYS A 243 -6.70 -3.10 -9.38
N GLY A 244 -5.79 -2.17 -9.67
CA GLY A 244 -5.70 -0.85 -9.05
C GLY A 244 -4.72 -0.72 -7.88
N ALA A 245 -3.91 -1.75 -7.61
CA ALA A 245 -2.90 -1.68 -6.56
C ALA A 245 -1.78 -0.69 -6.92
N ILE A 246 -1.17 -0.11 -5.90
CA ILE A 246 -0.14 0.91 -5.99
C ILE A 246 1.17 0.31 -5.51
N ILE A 247 2.14 0.22 -6.40
CA ILE A 247 3.47 -0.26 -6.06
C ILE A 247 4.31 0.93 -5.58
N LEU A 248 4.88 0.82 -4.38
CA LEU A 248 5.64 1.92 -3.75
C LEU A 248 7.16 1.70 -3.69
N GLY A 249 7.63 0.50 -4.00
CA GLY A 249 9.06 0.24 -4.04
C GLY A 249 9.42 -1.22 -4.25
N LYS A 250 10.72 -1.46 -4.43
CA LYS A 250 11.31 -2.79 -4.48
C LYS A 250 12.06 -3.07 -3.19
N THR A 251 11.67 -4.12 -2.48
CA THR A 251 12.22 -4.49 -1.18
C THR A 251 13.57 -5.19 -1.31
N LYS A 252 14.42 -4.99 -0.31
CA LYS A 252 15.69 -5.70 -0.18
C LYS A 252 15.49 -7.20 -0.08
N MET A 253 16.51 -7.91 -0.52
CA MET A 253 16.57 -9.36 -0.52
C MET A 253 18.00 -9.84 -0.33
N ASN A 254 18.14 -11.11 0.06
CA ASN A 254 19.44 -11.77 0.07
C ASN A 254 19.92 -11.95 -1.38
N SER A 255 21.23 -11.82 -1.61
CA SER A 255 21.81 -11.84 -2.95
C SER A 255 21.42 -13.11 -3.71
N PHE A 256 20.87 -12.96 -4.91
CA PHE A 256 20.36 -14.04 -5.76
C PHE A 256 19.35 -14.98 -5.09
N ALA A 257 18.63 -14.47 -4.08
CA ALA A 257 17.70 -15.24 -3.26
C ALA A 257 18.34 -16.45 -2.56
N ASN A 258 19.65 -16.38 -2.29
CA ASN A 258 20.42 -17.46 -1.70
C ASN A 258 20.07 -17.74 -0.23
N TRP A 259 20.74 -18.74 0.34
CA TRP A 259 20.48 -19.28 1.68
C TRP A 259 21.13 -18.50 2.82
N GLU A 260 22.03 -17.56 2.51
CA GLU A 260 22.81 -16.83 3.51
C GLU A 260 21.88 -16.08 4.47
N GLU A 261 22.33 -15.79 5.69
CA GLU A 261 21.60 -14.88 6.55
C GLU A 261 21.68 -13.46 5.98
N PRO A 262 20.62 -12.63 6.11
CA PRO A 262 20.69 -11.24 5.65
C PRO A 262 21.98 -10.56 6.13
N MET A 263 22.30 -10.58 7.42
CA MET A 263 23.50 -9.89 7.94
C MET A 263 24.84 -10.33 7.32
N GLU A 264 24.91 -11.43 6.57
CA GLU A 264 26.11 -11.93 5.88
C GLU A 264 26.32 -11.35 4.47
N TYR A 265 25.32 -10.74 3.82
CA TYR A 265 25.53 -10.11 2.51
C TYR A 265 26.53 -8.94 2.64
N VAL A 266 27.30 -8.66 1.57
CA VAL A 266 28.28 -7.56 1.55
C VAL A 266 27.79 -6.36 0.71
N ASP A 267 26.95 -6.61 -0.29
CA ASP A 267 26.60 -5.59 -1.29
C ASP A 267 25.63 -4.52 -0.75
N TYR A 268 24.62 -4.89 0.04
CA TYR A 268 23.60 -3.95 0.52
C TYR A 268 23.15 -4.26 1.94
N GLN A 269 23.38 -3.37 2.90
CA GLN A 269 22.96 -3.54 4.30
C GLN A 269 21.50 -4.04 4.47
N ALA A 270 21.28 -4.91 5.44
CA ALA A 270 20.03 -5.62 5.71
C ALA A 270 18.96 -4.66 6.16
N PRO A 271 17.73 -5.14 6.02
CA PRO A 271 16.69 -5.10 6.99
C PRO A 271 17.03 -4.75 8.42
N TRP A 272 16.56 -3.66 9.00
CA TRP A 272 16.34 -3.69 10.45
C TRP A 272 15.02 -4.41 10.72
N ASN A 273 15.03 -5.43 11.58
CA ASN A 273 13.80 -6.08 12.02
C ASN A 273 13.12 -5.19 13.08
N PRO A 274 11.86 -4.77 12.95
CA PRO A 274 11.21 -3.97 14.00
C PRO A 274 11.03 -4.70 15.34
N ARG A 275 11.34 -6.00 15.41
CA ARG A 275 11.31 -6.81 16.64
C ARG A 275 12.70 -7.01 17.24
N GLY A 276 12.73 -7.38 18.52
CA GLY A 276 13.98 -7.66 19.23
C GLY A 276 14.93 -6.47 19.25
N ASP A 277 14.37 -5.27 19.46
CA ASP A 277 15.10 -3.99 19.51
C ASP A 277 16.00 -3.75 18.29
N GLN A 278 15.56 -4.21 17.11
CA GLN A 278 16.30 -4.15 15.84
C GLN A 278 17.49 -5.11 15.69
N TYR A 279 17.83 -5.91 16.71
CA TYR A 279 18.94 -6.87 16.64
C TYR A 279 18.54 -8.27 16.18
N GLN A 280 17.25 -8.52 16.00
CA GLN A 280 16.80 -9.79 15.45
C GLN A 280 17.01 -9.82 13.94
N SER A 281 17.47 -10.95 13.39
CA SER A 281 17.48 -11.13 11.93
C SER A 281 16.05 -11.04 11.37
N THR A 282 15.90 -10.47 10.17
CA THR A 282 14.64 -10.50 9.42
C THR A 282 14.35 -11.86 8.81
N GLY A 283 15.35 -12.75 8.78
CA GLY A 283 15.33 -13.94 7.94
C GLY A 283 15.37 -13.56 6.46
N GLY A 284 15.33 -14.56 5.58
CA GLY A 284 15.45 -14.33 4.15
C GLY A 284 15.00 -15.52 3.30
N SER A 285 14.97 -15.36 1.98
CA SER A 285 15.56 -14.24 1.23
C SER A 285 14.65 -13.04 0.98
N SER A 286 13.37 -13.06 1.37
CA SER A 286 12.46 -11.90 1.26
C SER A 286 12.54 -10.98 2.49
N SER A 287 13.76 -10.62 2.90
CA SER A 287 14.08 -9.89 4.13
C SER A 287 13.39 -8.52 4.21
N GLY A 288 13.51 -7.71 3.16
CA GLY A 288 12.89 -6.38 3.11
C GLY A 288 11.37 -6.45 3.10
N SER A 289 10.77 -7.41 2.40
CA SER A 289 9.31 -7.58 2.37
C SER A 289 8.73 -7.86 3.76
N ALA A 290 9.35 -8.75 4.53
CA ALA A 290 8.88 -9.07 5.88
C ALA A 290 9.13 -7.93 6.87
N ALA A 291 10.31 -7.30 6.82
CA ALA A 291 10.63 -6.16 7.67
C ALA A 291 9.67 -5.00 7.43
N ALA A 292 9.37 -4.67 6.16
CA ALA A 292 8.45 -3.59 5.82
C ALA A 292 7.03 -3.85 6.33
N VAL A 293 6.50 -5.06 6.15
CA VAL A 293 5.16 -5.44 6.65
C VAL A 293 5.07 -5.35 8.17
N ALA A 294 6.16 -5.70 8.86
CA ALA A 294 6.21 -5.58 10.31
C ALA A 294 6.34 -4.12 10.78
N ALA A 295 7.06 -3.29 10.04
CA ALA A 295 7.44 -1.93 10.43
C ALA A 295 6.38 -0.86 10.10
N TYR A 296 5.67 -1.00 8.98
CA TYR A 296 4.85 0.06 8.42
C TYR A 296 3.36 -0.31 8.42
N ASP A 297 2.56 0.41 9.22
CA ASP A 297 1.10 0.21 9.29
C ASP A 297 0.36 0.63 8.02
N TRP A 298 0.93 1.55 7.25
CA TRP A 298 0.38 2.03 5.98
C TRP A 298 0.52 1.01 4.84
N LEU A 299 1.32 -0.05 5.01
CA LEU A 299 1.60 -1.07 4.01
C LEU A 299 0.59 -2.22 4.13
N ASP A 300 -0.16 -2.49 3.06
CA ASP A 300 -1.18 -3.53 3.10
C ASP A 300 -0.57 -4.93 2.94
N ILE A 301 0.25 -5.12 1.90
CA ILE A 301 0.89 -6.41 1.56
C ILE A 301 2.28 -6.17 0.96
N ALA A 302 3.21 -7.10 1.21
CA ALA A 302 4.45 -7.19 0.43
C ALA A 302 4.55 -8.50 -0.33
N ILE A 303 5.04 -8.45 -1.57
CA ILE A 303 5.30 -9.62 -2.39
C ILE A 303 6.73 -10.11 -2.15
N GLY A 304 6.88 -11.43 -2.01
CA GLY A 304 8.14 -12.13 -1.86
C GLY A 304 8.27 -13.29 -2.84
N THR A 305 9.40 -13.99 -2.79
CA THR A 305 9.59 -15.25 -3.50
C THR A 305 10.06 -16.32 -2.54
N ASP A 306 9.60 -17.55 -2.75
CA ASP A 306 9.84 -18.69 -1.90
C ASP A 306 10.22 -19.94 -2.71
N THR A 307 11.51 -20.26 -2.68
CA THR A 307 12.06 -21.51 -3.22
C THR A 307 11.96 -22.66 -2.22
N TRP A 308 12.09 -22.34 -0.92
CA TRP A 308 12.13 -23.33 0.17
C TRP A 308 11.45 -22.81 1.43
N ALA A 309 11.87 -21.63 1.91
CA ALA A 309 11.20 -20.93 3.00
C ALA A 309 11.36 -19.40 2.91
N SER A 310 11.64 -18.85 1.73
CA SER A 310 12.02 -17.44 1.59
C SER A 310 10.86 -16.44 1.74
N VAL A 311 9.62 -16.89 1.94
CA VAL A 311 8.47 -16.10 2.41
C VAL A 311 8.09 -16.51 3.82
N THR A 312 8.01 -17.82 4.10
CA THR A 312 7.53 -18.34 5.39
C THR A 312 8.52 -18.13 6.55
N ARG A 313 9.82 -18.26 6.31
CA ARG A 313 10.89 -18.00 7.30
C ARG A 313 10.95 -16.52 7.71
N PRO A 314 11.04 -15.55 6.78
CA PRO A 314 11.08 -14.15 7.20
C PRO A 314 9.74 -13.70 7.80
N ALA A 315 8.60 -14.26 7.37
CA ALA A 315 7.32 -14.04 8.06
C ALA A 315 7.36 -14.50 9.52
N LEU A 316 7.88 -15.71 9.81
CA LEU A 316 8.05 -16.20 11.18
C LEU A 316 8.92 -15.24 12.02
N TRP A 317 10.03 -14.77 11.47
CA TRP A 317 11.01 -13.98 12.22
C TRP A 317 10.54 -12.54 12.42
N CYS A 318 9.90 -11.92 11.43
CA CYS A 318 9.32 -10.58 11.55
C CYS A 318 7.93 -10.58 12.19
N GLY A 319 7.33 -11.75 12.48
CA GLY A 319 6.02 -11.82 13.12
C GLY A 319 4.85 -11.49 12.20
N CYS A 320 4.97 -11.80 10.92
CA CYS A 320 3.96 -11.54 9.90
C CYS A 320 3.24 -12.85 9.51
N PHE A 321 2.12 -12.72 8.83
CA PHE A 321 1.58 -13.80 8.01
C PHE A 321 2.38 -13.90 6.71
N GLY A 322 2.68 -15.12 6.27
CA GLY A 322 3.37 -15.38 5.01
C GLY A 322 2.76 -16.58 4.31
N LEU A 323 2.32 -16.40 3.06
CA LEU A 323 1.77 -17.48 2.24
C LEU A 323 2.70 -17.75 1.06
N ARG A 324 3.17 -19.00 0.97
CA ARG A 324 3.67 -19.60 -0.26
C ARG A 324 2.53 -20.41 -0.89
N PRO A 325 1.94 -19.95 -2.01
CA PRO A 325 0.90 -20.70 -2.73
C PRO A 325 1.43 -22.02 -3.28
N THR A 326 0.52 -22.84 -3.81
CA THR A 326 0.89 -23.99 -4.64
C THR A 326 1.77 -23.53 -5.80
N MET A 327 2.82 -24.28 -6.09
CA MET A 327 3.71 -24.01 -7.22
C MET A 327 2.89 -23.91 -8.53
N GLY A 328 3.15 -22.85 -9.30
CA GLY A 328 2.42 -22.57 -10.54
C GLY A 328 1.05 -21.89 -10.36
N ALA A 329 0.59 -21.62 -9.12
CA ALA A 329 -0.66 -20.87 -8.89
C ALA A 329 -0.56 -19.41 -9.37
N VAL A 330 0.64 -18.87 -9.45
CA VAL A 330 0.96 -17.56 -10.04
C VAL A 330 2.11 -17.73 -11.02
N SER A 331 2.10 -16.95 -12.11
CA SER A 331 3.18 -17.01 -13.10
C SER A 331 4.52 -16.60 -12.48
N GLY A 332 5.55 -17.42 -12.72
CA GLY A 332 6.94 -17.10 -12.39
C GLY A 332 7.67 -16.29 -13.46
N GLU A 333 7.00 -15.96 -14.57
CA GLU A 333 7.58 -15.12 -15.62
C GLU A 333 7.92 -13.72 -15.08
N GLY A 334 9.08 -13.18 -15.48
CA GLY A 334 9.59 -11.91 -14.96
C GLY A 334 10.08 -11.98 -13.51
N ILE A 335 10.25 -13.17 -12.93
CA ILE A 335 10.96 -13.38 -11.68
C ILE A 335 12.33 -13.94 -12.00
N GLU A 336 13.37 -13.24 -11.56
CA GLU A 336 14.73 -13.72 -11.69
C GLU A 336 14.94 -14.95 -10.79
N PRO A 337 15.30 -16.10 -11.37
CA PRO A 337 15.23 -17.38 -10.68
C PRO A 337 16.43 -17.60 -9.76
N PHE A 338 16.19 -18.36 -8.69
CA PHE A 338 17.23 -19.09 -7.98
C PHE A 338 17.20 -20.57 -8.39
N CYS A 339 16.04 -21.21 -8.29
CA CYS A 339 15.79 -22.56 -8.79
C CYS A 339 14.37 -22.62 -9.37
N LYS A 340 14.27 -22.53 -10.70
CA LYS A 340 13.00 -22.34 -11.43
C LYS A 340 11.93 -23.37 -11.07
N GLU A 341 12.36 -24.60 -10.79
CA GLU A 341 11.50 -25.74 -10.47
C GLU A 341 10.89 -25.65 -9.07
N PHE A 342 11.39 -24.76 -8.21
CA PHE A 342 10.93 -24.59 -6.82
C PHE A 342 10.46 -23.17 -6.51
N ASP A 343 10.91 -22.19 -7.28
CA ASP A 343 10.60 -20.77 -7.11
C ASP A 343 9.10 -20.51 -7.23
N THR A 344 8.52 -19.95 -6.17
CA THR A 344 7.10 -19.59 -6.12
C THR A 344 6.95 -18.18 -5.57
N ALA A 345 6.24 -17.29 -6.27
CA ALA A 345 5.91 -15.99 -5.68
C ALA A 345 4.90 -16.18 -4.55
N GLY A 346 5.11 -15.46 -3.45
CA GLY A 346 4.24 -15.47 -2.29
C GLY A 346 4.02 -14.06 -1.78
N PHE A 347 3.22 -13.93 -0.72
CA PHE A 347 2.97 -12.63 -0.10
C PHE A 347 3.09 -12.69 1.41
N LEU A 348 3.33 -11.52 1.99
CA LEU A 348 3.41 -11.28 3.42
C LEU A 348 2.45 -10.16 3.80
N GLY A 349 1.81 -10.29 4.96
CA GLY A 349 0.89 -9.29 5.51
C GLY A 349 0.85 -9.31 7.04
N ARG A 350 0.38 -8.22 7.64
CA ARG A 350 0.26 -8.08 9.10
C ARG A 350 -1.16 -8.38 9.62
N ASP A 351 -2.14 -8.31 8.73
CA ASP A 351 -3.54 -8.57 9.02
C ASP A 351 -4.03 -9.76 8.20
N LEU A 352 -4.65 -10.73 8.87
CA LEU A 352 -5.11 -11.97 8.24
C LEU A 352 -6.29 -11.73 7.29
N GLN A 353 -7.18 -10.78 7.62
CA GLN A 353 -8.32 -10.44 6.77
C GLN A 353 -7.83 -9.80 5.47
N LEU A 354 -6.87 -8.88 5.54
CA LEU A 354 -6.22 -8.31 4.35
C LEU A 354 -5.49 -9.39 3.54
N CYS A 355 -4.81 -10.34 4.19
CA CYS A 355 -4.19 -11.48 3.50
C CYS A 355 -5.20 -12.33 2.72
N ILE A 356 -6.38 -12.58 3.30
CA ILE A 356 -7.47 -13.32 2.64
C ILE A 356 -8.02 -12.52 1.45
N GLU A 357 -8.30 -11.24 1.64
CA GLU A 357 -8.80 -10.36 0.58
C GLU A 357 -7.82 -10.24 -0.59
N PHE A 358 -6.54 -10.03 -0.29
CA PHE A 358 -5.47 -10.01 -1.27
C PHE A 358 -5.35 -11.34 -2.01
N GLY A 359 -5.31 -12.46 -1.27
CA GLY A 359 -5.18 -13.80 -1.84
C GLY A 359 -6.29 -14.12 -2.84
N ARG A 360 -7.55 -13.72 -2.54
CA ARG A 360 -8.68 -13.88 -3.47
C ARG A 360 -8.45 -13.17 -4.80
N GLN A 361 -7.88 -11.97 -4.74
CA GLN A 361 -7.63 -11.16 -5.93
C GLN A 361 -6.41 -11.62 -6.73
N TRP A 362 -5.34 -12.03 -6.04
CA TRP A 362 -4.07 -12.35 -6.69
C TRP A 362 -4.05 -13.76 -7.31
N LEU A 363 -4.68 -14.72 -6.62
CA LEU A 363 -4.75 -16.13 -7.04
C LEU A 363 -5.95 -16.42 -7.98
N ASP A 364 -6.71 -15.40 -8.39
CA ASP A 364 -7.96 -15.53 -9.17
C ASP A 364 -8.97 -16.52 -8.56
N MET A 365 -9.00 -16.59 -7.24
CA MET A 365 -9.86 -17.51 -6.50
C MET A 365 -11.26 -16.90 -6.31
N GLU A 366 -11.94 -16.61 -7.42
CA GLU A 366 -13.33 -16.10 -7.41
C GLU A 366 -14.28 -17.08 -6.68
N THR A 367 -13.94 -18.37 -6.68
CA THR A 367 -14.70 -19.47 -6.09
C THR A 367 -14.18 -19.92 -4.72
N MET A 368 -13.33 -19.14 -4.04
CA MET A 368 -12.86 -19.54 -2.71
C MET A 368 -14.04 -19.64 -1.74
N GLU A 369 -14.28 -20.83 -1.19
CA GLU A 369 -15.25 -21.01 -0.11
C GLU A 369 -14.78 -20.18 1.09
N LEU A 370 -15.50 -19.10 1.40
CA LEU A 370 -15.20 -18.21 2.54
C LEU A 370 -15.41 -18.88 3.89
N ASN A 371 -16.24 -19.92 3.89
CA ASN A 371 -16.50 -20.78 5.03
C ASN A 371 -16.10 -22.20 4.62
N PRO A 372 -14.78 -22.49 4.47
CA PRO A 372 -14.36 -23.84 4.17
C PRO A 372 -14.85 -24.76 5.29
N LYS A 373 -15.17 -26.01 4.95
CA LYS A 373 -15.49 -27.01 5.97
C LYS A 373 -14.39 -27.01 7.03
N PRO A 374 -14.74 -27.01 8.34
CA PRO A 374 -13.74 -27.09 9.39
C PRO A 374 -12.81 -28.28 9.14
N PHE A 375 -11.51 -28.07 9.35
CA PHE A 375 -10.55 -29.16 9.28
C PHE A 375 -10.95 -30.26 10.28
N THR A 376 -10.93 -31.52 9.84
CA THR A 376 -11.32 -32.66 10.68
C THR A 376 -10.16 -33.19 11.52
N SER A 377 -8.92 -32.95 11.09
CA SER A 377 -7.71 -33.40 11.77
C SER A 377 -6.53 -32.45 11.54
N ILE A 378 -5.62 -32.41 12.51
CA ILE A 378 -4.29 -31.84 12.37
C ILE A 378 -3.31 -33.01 12.51
N ILE A 379 -2.47 -33.22 11.50
CA ILE A 379 -1.44 -34.26 11.52
C ILE A 379 -0.19 -33.70 12.18
N TRP A 380 0.41 -34.46 13.10
CA TRP A 380 1.61 -34.06 13.83
C TRP A 380 2.77 -35.01 13.48
N PRO A 381 3.68 -34.62 12.56
CA PRO A 381 4.78 -35.47 12.12
C PRO A 381 5.82 -35.60 13.22
N THR A 382 5.89 -36.76 13.88
CA THR A 382 6.69 -36.92 15.10
C THR A 382 8.19 -36.85 14.85
N ASP A 383 8.62 -37.27 13.66
CA ASP A 383 9.99 -37.18 13.16
C ASP A 383 10.46 -35.73 13.03
N PHE A 384 9.66 -34.86 12.40
CA PHE A 384 9.97 -33.43 12.28
C PHE A 384 10.07 -32.77 13.66
N TRP A 385 9.08 -32.96 14.53
CA TRP A 385 9.06 -32.31 15.84
C TRP A 385 10.13 -32.82 16.80
N SER A 386 10.71 -34.00 16.55
CA SER A 386 11.78 -34.56 17.38
C SER A 386 13.11 -33.79 17.28
N ILE A 387 13.31 -33.04 16.19
CA ILE A 387 14.53 -32.27 15.93
C ILE A 387 14.37 -30.76 16.15
N ILE A 388 13.17 -30.30 16.53
CA ILE A 388 12.86 -28.88 16.78
C ILE A 388 13.05 -28.54 18.26
N ASP A 389 13.43 -27.30 18.55
CA ASP A 389 13.55 -26.78 19.92
C ASP A 389 12.27 -26.99 20.74
N LEU A 390 12.42 -27.47 21.97
CA LEU A 390 11.29 -27.85 22.84
C LEU A 390 10.34 -26.68 23.11
N ARG A 391 10.81 -25.43 23.20
CA ARG A 391 9.94 -24.28 23.41
C ARG A 391 9.07 -23.99 22.20
N GLN A 392 9.61 -24.19 21.00
CA GLN A 392 8.86 -24.06 19.75
C GLN A 392 7.83 -25.19 19.62
N VAL A 393 8.23 -26.42 19.96
CA VAL A 393 7.32 -27.60 20.03
C VAL A 393 6.16 -27.31 20.97
N ASP A 394 6.43 -26.82 22.19
CA ASP A 394 5.40 -26.53 23.19
C ASP A 394 4.46 -25.41 22.72
N THR A 395 5.00 -24.38 22.07
CA THR A 395 4.20 -23.30 21.47
C THR A 395 3.28 -23.83 20.37
N ALA A 396 3.79 -24.65 19.46
CA ALA A 396 3.02 -25.25 18.39
C ALA A 396 1.95 -26.23 18.91
N ARG A 397 2.27 -27.02 19.94
CA ARG A 397 1.29 -27.89 20.63
C ARG A 397 0.18 -27.10 21.29
N LYS A 398 0.51 -25.98 21.95
CA LYS A 398 -0.48 -25.08 22.56
C LYS A 398 -1.44 -24.56 21.49
N PHE A 399 -0.91 -24.07 20.37
CA PHE A 399 -1.72 -23.62 19.23
C PHE A 399 -2.65 -24.72 18.71
N GLY A 400 -2.12 -25.95 18.53
CA GLY A 400 -2.93 -27.11 18.12
C GLY A 400 -4.10 -27.37 19.07
N ARG A 401 -3.83 -27.50 20.37
CA ARG A 401 -4.86 -27.77 21.39
C ARG A 401 -5.93 -26.69 21.51
N GLU A 402 -5.54 -25.42 21.40
CA GLU A 402 -6.50 -24.32 21.41
C GLU A 402 -7.49 -24.42 20.24
N ARG A 403 -7.04 -24.90 19.07
CA ARG A 403 -7.93 -25.14 17.92
C ARG A 403 -8.85 -26.36 18.09
N GLU A 404 -8.39 -27.41 18.76
CA GLU A 404 -9.25 -28.57 19.12
C GLU A 404 -10.41 -28.12 20.02
N ASN A 405 -10.11 -27.28 21.03
CA ASN A 405 -11.09 -26.81 22.00
C ASN A 405 -12.12 -25.83 21.42
N LEU A 406 -11.73 -24.99 20.46
CA LEU A 406 -12.61 -23.96 19.88
C LEU A 406 -13.72 -24.51 18.97
N ASN A 407 -13.54 -25.70 18.38
CA ASN A 407 -14.46 -26.21 17.36
C ASN A 407 -15.31 -27.42 17.82
N ALA A 408 -15.23 -27.83 19.10
CA ALA A 408 -15.85 -29.08 19.59
C ALA A 408 -15.54 -30.30 18.67
N LEU A 409 -14.34 -30.31 18.06
CA LEU A 409 -13.95 -31.32 17.10
C LEU A 409 -13.47 -32.59 17.83
N GLN A 410 -13.76 -33.77 17.26
CA GLN A 410 -12.90 -34.95 17.41
C GLN A 410 -11.61 -34.76 16.58
N THR A 411 -10.93 -33.63 16.74
CA THR A 411 -9.59 -33.47 16.15
C THR A 411 -8.68 -34.34 16.99
N ILE A 412 -8.31 -35.49 16.43
CA ILE A 412 -7.27 -36.32 17.02
C ILE A 412 -5.96 -35.75 16.46
N LEU A 413 -5.15 -35.13 17.32
CA LEU A 413 -3.74 -34.91 17.09
C LEU A 413 -3.08 -36.29 16.88
N ARG A 414 -3.16 -36.81 15.66
CA ARG A 414 -2.61 -38.12 15.32
C ARG A 414 -1.12 -37.94 15.11
N ALA A 415 -0.34 -38.45 16.07
CA ALA A 415 1.05 -38.76 15.85
C ALA A 415 1.14 -39.75 14.69
N LEU A 416 1.85 -39.36 13.63
CA LEU A 416 2.33 -40.28 12.60
C LEU A 416 3.80 -40.55 12.84
#